data_AF-A0A5N9EES2-F1
#
_entry.id   AF-A0A5N9EES2-F1
#
_cell.length_a   1.000
_cell.length_b   1.000
_cell.length_c   1.000
_cell.angle_alpha   90.00
_cell.angle_beta   90.00
_cell.angle_gamma   90.00
#
_symmetry.space_group_name_H-M   'P 1'
#
loop_
_entity.id
_entity.type
_entity.pdbx_description
1 polymer ?
#
loop_
_entity_poly.entity_id
_entity_poly.type
_entity_poly.pdbx_seq_one_letter_code
_entity_poly.pdbx_strand_id
1 'polypeptide(L)' 'MSLRKIRTFPDPILRKKCRIVKAIDHSVKSLSDDMIETMDYAGGIGL' A
#
# COMPACT_ATOMS: atom_id res chain seq x y z
N MET A 1 5.85 -0.74 -10.63
CA MET A 1 6.26 0.64 -10.38
C MET A 1 5.22 1.55 -10.97
N SER A 2 4.29 1.96 -10.11
CA SER A 2 3.19 2.85 -10.41
C SER A 2 2.71 3.51 -9.12
N LEU A 3 2.46 4.82 -9.18
CA LEU A 3 1.87 5.55 -8.06
C LEU A 3 0.44 5.07 -7.80
N ARG A 4 0.15 4.74 -6.54
CA ARG A 4 -1.19 4.31 -6.11
C ARG A 4 -1.93 5.45 -5.44
N LYS A 5 -3.26 5.46 -5.60
CA LYS A 5 -4.11 6.46 -4.95
C LYS A 5 -4.20 6.17 -3.44
N ILE A 6 -3.67 7.08 -2.63
CA ILE A 6 -3.82 7.06 -1.17
C ILE A 6 -5.30 7.31 -0.83
N ARG A 7 -5.87 6.46 0.04
CA ARG A 7 -7.23 6.62 0.57
C ARG A 7 -7.19 7.49 1.81
N THR A 8 -8.15 8.39 1.95
CA THR A 8 -8.25 9.32 3.08
C THR A 8 -9.52 9.05 3.89
N PHE A 9 -9.53 9.48 5.15
CA PHE A 9 -10.73 9.43 5.98
C PHE A 9 -11.89 10.18 5.29
N PRO A 10 -13.14 9.69 5.34
CA PRO A 10 -13.66 8.56 6.13
C PRO A 10 -13.84 7.22 5.37
N ASP A 11 -13.00 6.89 4.38
CA ASP A 11 -13.17 5.66 3.60
C ASP A 11 -13.23 4.41 4.51
N PRO A 12 -14.34 3.63 4.52
CA PRO A 12 -14.54 2.51 5.43
C PRO A 12 -13.50 1.40 5.25
N ILE A 13 -12.83 1.33 4.10
CA ILE A 13 -11.75 0.36 3.87
C ILE A 13 -10.61 0.52 4.88
N LEU A 14 -10.39 1.75 5.37
CA LEU A 14 -9.34 2.09 6.34
C LEU A 14 -9.59 1.51 7.74
N ARG A 15 -10.81 1.01 8.02
CA ARG A 15 -11.17 0.35 9.28
C ARG A 15 -11.26 -1.17 9.17
N LYS A 16 -11.12 -1.72 7.97
CA LYS A 16 -11.23 -3.16 7.73
C LYS A 16 -9.95 -3.87 8.13
N LYS A 17 -10.06 -4.98 8.86
CA LYS A 17 -8.91 -5.83 9.18
C LYS A 17 -8.37 -6.50 7.90
N CYS A 18 -7.08 -6.34 7.66
CA CYS A 18 -6.39 -7.00 6.54
C CYS A 18 -6.34 -8.51 6.71
N ARG A 19 -6.28 -9.22 5.58
CA ARG A 19 -6.07 -10.67 5.54
C ARG A 19 -4.58 -10.97 5.74
N ILE A 20 -4.28 -12.16 6.27
CA ILE A 20 -2.90 -12.65 6.37
C ILE A 20 -2.37 -12.96 4.97
N VAL A 21 -1.19 -12.43 4.65
CA VAL A 21 -0.44 -12.80 3.44
C VAL A 21 0.24 -14.14 3.72
N LYS A 22 -0.16 -15.19 2.99
CA LYS A 22 0.34 -16.57 3.21
C LYS A 22 1.66 -16.88 2.49
N ALA A 23 1.95 -16.16 1.41
CA ALA A 23 3.15 -16.36 0.59
C ALA A 23 3.60 -15.01 0.01
N ILE A 24 4.91 -14.82 -0.09
CA ILE A 24 5.51 -13.64 -0.71
C ILE A 24 5.93 -14.03 -2.13
N ASP A 25 5.02 -13.81 -3.07
CA ASP A 25 5.28 -14.02 -4.49
C ASP A 25 5.69 -12.71 -5.19
N HIS A 26 5.86 -12.78 -6.51
CA HIS A 26 6.21 -11.60 -7.31
C HIS A 26 5.17 -10.48 -7.20
N SER A 27 3.89 -10.80 -7.08
CA SER A 27 2.83 -9.79 -7.00
C SER A 27 2.91 -8.99 -5.69
N VAL A 28 3.22 -9.67 -4.58
CA VAL A 28 3.43 -9.04 -3.29
C VAL A 28 4.65 -8.13 -3.32
N LYS A 29 5.75 -8.58 -3.93
CA LYS A 29 6.96 -7.75 -4.11
C LYS A 29 6.67 -6.50 -4.94
N SER A 30 6.02 -6.65 -6.10
CA SER A 30 5.65 -5.51 -6.94
C SER A 30 4.71 -4.54 -6.23
N LEU A 31 3.78 -5.03 -5.40
CA LEU A 31 2.93 -4.18 -4.58
C LEU A 31 3.74 -3.38 -3.54
N SER A 32 4.70 -4.03 -2.87
CA SER A 32 5.58 -3.35 -1.92
C SER A 32 6.42 -2.26 -2.60
N ASP A 33 6.97 -2.53 -3.78
CA ASP A 33 7.72 -1.53 -4.55
C ASP A 33 6.85 -0.32 -4.90
N ASP A 34 5.62 -0.55 -5.37
CA ASP A 34 4.66 0.51 -5.66
C ASP A 34 4.29 1.33 -4.41
N MET A 35 4.20 0.68 -3.24
CA MET A 35 3.89 1.36 -1.98
C MET A 35 5.04 2.26 -1.52
N ILE A 36 6.29 1.81 -1.64
CA ILE A 36 7.48 2.63 -1.31
C ILE A 36 7.52 3.86 -2.23
N GLU A 37 7.37 3.66 -3.54
CA GLU A 37 7.35 4.75 -4.52
C GLU A 37 6.22 5.76 -4.23
N THR A 38 5.03 5.27 -3.87
CA THR A 38 3.89 6.13 -3.50
C THR A 38 4.14 6.92 -2.22
N MET A 39 4.77 6.30 -1.22
CA MET A 39 5.12 6.93 0.06
C MET A 39 6.11 8.07 -0.14
N ASP A 40 7.19 7.80 -0.89
CA ASP A 40 8.24 8.79 -1.20
C ASP A 40 7.65 9.97 -1.97
N TYR A 41 6.82 9.71 -2.98
CA TYR A 41 6.12 10.74 -3.75
C TYR A 41 5.23 11.63 -2.87
N ALA A 42 4.56 11.04 -1.87
CA ALA A 42 3.72 11.78 -0.93
C ALA A 42 4.51 12.50 0.17
N GLY A 43 5.84 12.35 0.23
CA GLY A 43 6.68 12.89 1.30
C GLY A 43 6.40 12.26 2.67
N GLY A 44 5.86 11.04 2.68
CA GLY A 44 5.54 10.29 3.90
C GLY A 44 6.73 9.52 4.45
N ILE A 45 6.60 9.05 5.70
CA ILE A 45 7.59 8.19 6.36
C ILE A 45 7.07 6.76 6.63
N GLY A 46 5.84 6.46 6.19
CA GLY A 46 5.23 5.14 6.27
C GLY A 46 3.93 5.06 5.45
N LEU A 47 3.70 3.90 4.81
CA LEU A 47 2.49 3.58 4.04
C LEU A 47 2.10 2.11 4.24
#